data_AF-A0A931LW33-F1
#
_entry.id   AF-A0A931LW33-F1
#
_cell.length_a   1.000
_cell.length_b   1.000
_cell.length_c   1.000
_cell.angle_alpha   90.00
_cell.angle_beta   90.00
_cell.angle_gamma   90.00
#
_symmetry.space_group_name_H-M   'P 1'
#
loop_
_entity.id
_entity.type
_entity.pdbx_description
1 polymer ?
#
loop_
_entity_poly.entity_id
_entity_poly.type
_entity_poly.pdbx_seq_one_letter_code
_entity_poly.pdbx_strand_id
1 'polypeptide(L)'
;MSLRRLALGALCVVPTIPLLCLAVAARIRIEAFEAPKLDATSQSRVKAYREVVVKSETHLVSAKRSADVSIRLADDWIADHRRGKLRDLEPVTAEGSFNRGPRAEILRTYQSLSDLLLLHARRAARRGDLDAVASLTRRSLEISEILKYSDVGAAGVCSLQQRRAVRLLEGCLPGNATARSNLATWLADFQSHQRPIEPVILRARFLALRDERQERVIAALASSGQPTSDTGYVAQTVAWDGTGTDQAMKVFVVRVRVAIASQDALHRHLNGLVARLTSPVEKSD
;
A
#
# COMPACT_ATOMS: atom_id res chain seq x y z
N MET A 1 -33.43 -40.85 -25.47
CA MET A 1 -32.12 -40.22 -25.16
C MET A 1 -31.23 -41.24 -24.45
N SER A 2 -29.97 -41.43 -24.85
CA SER A 2 -29.09 -42.41 -24.19
C SER A 2 -28.53 -41.90 -22.87
N LEU A 3 -28.42 -42.78 -21.87
CA LEU A 3 -27.82 -42.51 -20.55
C LEU A 3 -26.46 -41.79 -20.64
N ARG A 4 -25.68 -42.10 -21.67
CA ARG A 4 -24.38 -41.45 -21.96
C ARG A 4 -24.50 -39.96 -22.24
N ARG A 5 -25.52 -39.51 -22.98
CA ARG A 5 -25.75 -38.09 -23.27
C ARG A 5 -26.20 -37.33 -22.03
N LEU A 6 -26.99 -37.96 -21.16
CA LEU A 6 -27.38 -37.40 -19.86
C LEU A 6 -26.18 -37.28 -18.91
N ALA A 7 -25.33 -38.31 -18.82
CA ALA A 7 -24.13 -38.27 -17.99
C ALA A 7 -23.11 -37.21 -18.46
N LEU A 8 -22.89 -37.09 -19.77
CA LEU A 8 -22.03 -36.04 -20.34
C LEU A 8 -22.62 -34.64 -20.14
N GLY A 9 -23.93 -34.49 -20.31
CA GLY A 9 -24.63 -33.22 -20.02
C GLY A 9 -24.51 -32.82 -18.55
N ALA A 10 -24.67 -33.77 -17.62
CA ALA A 10 -24.49 -33.53 -16.19
C ALA A 10 -23.05 -33.12 -15.86
N LEU A 11 -22.04 -33.78 -16.45
CA LEU A 11 -20.63 -33.44 -16.24
C LEU A 11 -20.28 -32.02 -16.71
N CYS A 12 -20.95 -31.51 -17.75
CA CYS A 12 -20.77 -30.14 -18.21
C CYS A 12 -21.48 -29.09 -17.33
N VAL A 13 -22.58 -29.45 -16.66
CA VAL A 13 -23.38 -28.52 -15.84
C VAL A 13 -22.92 -28.46 -14.39
N VAL A 14 -22.39 -29.56 -13.84
CA VAL A 14 -21.91 -29.59 -12.44
C VAL A 14 -20.88 -28.48 -12.10
N PRO A 15 -19.88 -28.14 -12.94
CA PRO A 15 -18.95 -27.06 -12.60
C PRO A 15 -19.55 -25.65 -12.75
N THR A 16 -20.67 -25.47 -13.46
CA THR A 16 -21.32 -24.15 -13.60
C THR A 16 -22.20 -23.80 -12.41
N ILE A 17 -22.73 -24.80 -11.69
CA ILE A 17 -23.53 -24.61 -10.47
C ILE A 17 -22.76 -23.83 -9.38
N PRO A 18 -21.53 -24.21 -8.96
CA PRO A 18 -20.81 -23.45 -7.94
C PRO A 18 -20.45 -22.04 -8.41
N LEU A 19 -20.18 -21.83 -9.70
CA LEU A 19 -19.96 -20.48 -10.27
C LEU A 19 -21.23 -19.63 -10.20
N LEU A 20 -22.39 -20.21 -10.50
CA LEU A 20 -23.68 -19.54 -10.38
C LEU A 20 -24.00 -19.22 -8.92
N CYS A 21 -23.79 -20.17 -8.00
CA CYS A 21 -23.93 -19.94 -6.56
C CYS A 21 -22.99 -18.83 -6.07
N LEU A 22 -21.75 -18.77 -6.54
CA LEU A 22 -20.80 -17.71 -6.18
C LEU A 22 -21.23 -16.35 -6.74
N ALA A 23 -21.71 -16.30 -7.99
CA ALA A 23 -22.22 -15.07 -8.62
C ALA A 23 -23.48 -14.55 -7.91
N VAL A 24 -24.39 -15.45 -7.52
CA VAL A 24 -25.59 -15.15 -6.75
C VAL A 24 -25.21 -14.68 -5.35
N ALA A 25 -24.33 -15.40 -4.64
CA ALA A 25 -23.84 -14.99 -3.33
C ALA A 25 -23.13 -13.63 -3.36
N ALA A 26 -22.35 -13.34 -4.41
CA ALA A 26 -21.70 -12.05 -4.60
C ALA A 26 -22.70 -10.91 -4.89
N ARG A 27 -23.84 -11.21 -5.53
CA ARG A 27 -24.91 -10.22 -5.80
C ARG A 27 -25.80 -9.97 -4.59
N ILE A 28 -26.05 -11.00 -3.78
CA ILE A 28 -26.94 -10.94 -2.60
C ILE A 28 -26.19 -10.41 -1.37
N ARG A 29 -24.88 -10.65 -1.25
CA ARG A 29 -24.04 -9.96 -0.26
C ARG A 29 -23.86 -8.49 -0.65
N ILE A 30 -24.93 -7.72 -0.47
CA ILE A 30 -24.79 -6.29 -0.21
C ILE A 30 -24.17 -6.24 1.19
N GLU A 31 -22.83 -6.21 1.27
CA GLU A 31 -22.18 -5.78 2.51
C GLU A 31 -22.80 -4.41 2.83
N ALA A 32 -23.65 -4.36 3.86
CA ALA A 32 -24.18 -3.10 4.34
C ALA A 32 -22.96 -2.20 4.56
N PHE A 33 -22.95 -1.03 3.93
CA PHE A 33 -21.86 -0.08 4.11
C PHE A 33 -21.87 0.36 5.57
N GLU A 34 -21.13 -0.34 6.42
CA GLU A 34 -20.82 0.14 7.75
C GLU A 34 -19.75 1.21 7.59
N ALA A 35 -20.10 2.44 8.00
CA ALA A 35 -19.11 3.50 8.07
C ALA A 35 -17.95 2.98 8.95
N PRO A 36 -16.70 2.99 8.44
CA PRO A 36 -15.58 2.48 9.21
C PRO A 36 -15.51 3.27 10.52
N LYS A 37 -15.37 2.56 11.64
CA LYS A 37 -15.17 3.18 12.95
C LYS A 37 -13.82 3.91 12.94
N LEU A 38 -13.86 5.19 12.58
CA LEU A 38 -12.72 6.09 12.62
C LEU A 38 -12.80 6.90 13.91
N ASP A 39 -11.68 7.01 14.63
CA ASP A 39 -11.56 8.01 15.68
C ASP A 39 -11.48 9.41 15.05
N ALA A 40 -11.76 10.45 15.84
CA ALA A 40 -11.77 11.84 15.36
C ALA A 40 -10.42 12.22 14.71
N THR A 41 -9.31 11.70 15.24
CA THR A 41 -7.97 11.91 14.71
C THR A 41 -7.81 11.31 13.31
N SER A 42 -8.16 10.03 13.10
CA SER A 42 -8.04 9.39 11.78
C SER A 42 -9.01 9.99 10.78
N GLN A 43 -10.22 10.36 11.21
CA GLN A 43 -11.17 11.06 10.35
C GLN A 43 -10.63 12.41 9.87
N SER A 44 -10.01 13.19 10.77
CA SER A 44 -9.35 14.45 10.39
C SER A 44 -8.20 14.23 9.42
N ARG A 45 -7.36 13.21 9.64
CA ARG A 45 -6.25 12.87 8.73
C ARG A 45 -6.77 12.47 7.36
N VAL A 46 -7.77 11.59 7.27
CA VAL A 46 -8.42 11.19 6.00
C VAL A 46 -9.00 12.40 5.29
N LYS A 47 -9.69 13.29 6.01
CA LYS A 47 -10.28 14.51 5.43
C LYS A 47 -9.22 15.44 4.81
N ALA A 48 -8.01 15.49 5.37
CA ALA A 48 -6.92 16.29 4.82
C ALA A 48 -6.48 15.86 3.41
N TYR A 49 -6.64 14.58 3.06
CA TYR A 49 -6.34 14.06 1.73
C TYR A 49 -7.42 14.40 0.67
N ARG A 50 -8.62 14.81 1.08
CA ARG A 50 -9.77 14.97 0.17
C ARG A 50 -9.44 15.86 -1.03
N GLU A 51 -8.83 17.02 -0.78
CA GLU A 51 -8.53 18.00 -1.82
C GLU A 51 -7.55 17.44 -2.87
N VAL A 52 -6.43 16.87 -2.42
CA VAL A 52 -5.40 16.32 -3.31
C VAL A 52 -5.88 15.08 -4.07
N VAL A 53 -6.73 14.25 -3.45
CA VAL A 53 -7.34 13.09 -4.11
C VAL A 53 -8.31 13.54 -5.21
N VAL A 54 -9.28 14.40 -4.88
CA VAL A 54 -10.27 14.90 -5.85
C VAL A 54 -9.58 15.58 -7.03
N LYS A 55 -8.57 16.41 -6.77
CA LYS A 55 -7.79 17.07 -7.82
C LYS A 55 -7.07 16.05 -8.71
N SER A 56 -6.47 15.03 -8.12
CA SER A 56 -5.73 13.99 -8.86
C SER A 56 -6.66 13.14 -9.73
N GLU A 57 -7.81 12.74 -9.21
CA GLU A 57 -8.81 11.94 -9.94
C GLU A 57 -9.41 12.73 -11.11
N THR A 58 -9.76 14.00 -10.87
CA THR A 58 -10.30 14.89 -11.90
C THR A 58 -9.32 15.06 -13.07
N HIS A 59 -8.02 15.10 -12.79
CA HIS A 59 -7.00 15.32 -13.80
C HIS A 59 -6.29 14.04 -14.27
N LEU A 60 -6.72 12.86 -13.84
CA LEU A 60 -6.01 11.60 -14.09
C LEU A 60 -5.89 11.27 -15.59
N VAL A 61 -6.94 11.53 -16.37
CA VAL A 61 -6.94 11.33 -17.82
C VAL A 61 -5.92 12.25 -18.50
N SER A 62 -5.87 13.52 -18.09
CA SER A 62 -4.91 14.50 -18.59
C SER A 62 -3.48 14.16 -18.16
N ALA A 63 -3.30 13.70 -16.91
CA ALA A 63 -2.03 13.23 -16.36
C ALA A 63 -1.47 12.04 -17.15
N LYS A 64 -2.33 11.13 -17.62
CA LYS A 64 -1.90 10.01 -18.47
C LYS A 64 -1.28 10.46 -19.80
N ARG A 65 -1.74 11.61 -20.33
CA ARG A 65 -1.32 12.17 -21.62
C ARG A 65 -0.14 13.14 -21.48
N SER A 66 -0.05 13.89 -20.38
CA SER A 66 0.95 14.93 -20.16
C SER A 66 1.79 14.66 -18.91
N ALA A 67 3.12 14.66 -19.06
CA ALA A 67 4.04 14.53 -17.95
C ALA A 67 3.95 15.72 -16.98
N ASP A 68 3.77 16.93 -17.49
CA ASP A 68 3.68 18.15 -16.68
C ASP A 68 2.48 18.13 -15.74
N VAL A 69 1.35 17.59 -16.20
CA VAL A 69 0.16 17.43 -15.33
C VAL A 69 0.48 16.45 -14.20
N SER A 70 1.10 15.29 -14.50
CA SER A 70 1.51 14.33 -13.46
C SER A 70 2.52 14.93 -12.48
N ILE A 71 3.47 15.73 -12.98
CA ILE A 71 4.46 16.44 -12.17
C ILE A 71 3.77 17.40 -11.22
N ARG A 72 2.86 18.26 -11.70
CA ARG A 72 2.12 19.21 -10.86
C ARG A 72 1.31 18.50 -9.77
N LEU A 73 0.59 17.44 -10.14
CA LEU A 73 -0.17 16.66 -9.16
C LEU A 73 0.76 16.04 -8.12
N ALA A 74 1.90 15.48 -8.51
CA ALA A 74 2.85 14.92 -7.56
C ALA A 74 3.46 15.99 -6.64
N ASP A 75 3.80 17.15 -7.20
CA ASP A 75 4.36 18.28 -6.46
C ASP A 75 3.35 18.81 -5.43
N ASP A 76 2.04 18.82 -5.73
CA ASP A 76 0.99 19.17 -4.76
C ASP A 76 0.96 18.20 -3.56
N TRP A 77 0.99 16.89 -3.82
CA TRP A 77 1.02 15.87 -2.76
C TRP A 77 2.28 16.00 -1.90
N ILE A 78 3.44 16.14 -2.53
CA ILE A 78 4.73 16.28 -1.85
C ILE A 78 4.76 17.56 -1.01
N ALA A 79 4.26 18.68 -1.55
CA ALA A 79 4.21 19.95 -0.83
C ALA A 79 3.26 19.89 0.38
N ASP A 80 2.05 19.32 0.23
CA ASP A 80 1.12 19.15 1.35
C ASP A 80 1.66 18.20 2.42
N HIS A 81 2.41 17.16 2.03
CA HIS A 81 3.10 16.29 2.99
C HIS A 81 4.23 17.00 3.74
N ARG A 82 5.11 17.72 3.03
CA ARG A 82 6.20 18.50 3.64
C ARG A 82 5.71 19.57 4.60
N ARG A 83 4.54 20.16 4.34
CA ARG A 83 3.87 21.10 5.25
C ARG A 83 3.21 20.43 6.46
N GLY A 84 3.24 19.10 6.55
CA GLY A 84 2.60 18.34 7.64
C GLY A 84 1.08 18.28 7.57
N LYS A 85 0.48 18.71 6.46
CA LYS A 85 -0.98 18.62 6.18
C LYS A 85 -1.38 17.17 5.90
N LEU A 86 -0.60 16.47 5.08
CA LEU A 86 -0.78 15.03 4.84
C LEU A 86 0.10 14.24 5.82
N ARG A 87 -0.53 13.40 6.63
CA ARG A 87 0.13 12.57 7.66
C ARG A 87 -0.25 11.11 7.49
N ASP A 88 0.59 10.23 8.03
CA ASP A 88 0.38 8.79 8.03
C ASP A 88 -1.06 8.43 8.48
N LEU A 89 -1.73 7.60 7.68
CA LEU A 89 -3.09 7.13 7.90
C LEU A 89 -3.07 5.84 8.71
N GLU A 90 -2.93 5.97 10.02
CA GLU A 90 -2.82 4.83 10.93
C GLU A 90 -4.13 4.03 11.00
N PRO A 91 -4.06 2.69 11.08
CA PRO A 91 -5.22 1.86 11.31
C PRO A 91 -5.73 1.98 12.74
N VAL A 92 -7.05 2.14 12.88
CA VAL A 92 -7.75 2.11 14.17
C VAL A 92 -7.97 0.67 14.63
N THR A 93 -8.17 -0.26 13.69
CA THR A 93 -8.38 -1.70 13.92
C THR A 93 -7.44 -2.51 13.02
N ALA A 94 -7.17 -3.77 13.39
CA ALA A 94 -6.35 -4.69 12.63
C ALA A 94 -6.90 -4.96 11.22
N GLU A 95 -8.23 -5.00 11.09
CA GLU A 95 -8.93 -5.16 9.82
C GLU A 95 -9.00 -3.86 9.00
N GLY A 96 -8.80 -2.71 9.64
CA GLY A 96 -8.81 -1.38 9.05
C GLY A 96 -7.60 -1.12 8.16
N SER A 97 -7.26 -2.03 7.24
CA SER A 97 -6.20 -1.85 6.25
C SER A 97 -6.71 -1.07 5.03
N PHE A 98 -5.79 -0.68 4.15
CA PHE A 98 -6.07 -0.01 2.86
C PHE A 98 -6.91 -0.81 1.83
N ASN A 99 -7.64 -1.84 2.25
CA ASN A 99 -8.42 -2.68 1.34
C ASN A 99 -9.82 -2.10 1.06
N ARG A 100 -10.36 -1.27 1.94
CA ARG A 100 -11.71 -0.71 1.84
C ARG A 100 -11.78 0.75 2.29
N GLY A 101 -12.85 1.43 1.89
CA GLY A 101 -13.18 2.79 2.33
C GLY A 101 -12.24 3.89 1.82
N PRO A 102 -12.26 5.07 2.47
CA PRO A 102 -11.51 6.26 2.01
C PRO A 102 -10.00 6.06 1.97
N ARG A 103 -9.44 5.25 2.87
CA ARG A 103 -8.00 4.92 2.85
C ARG A 103 -7.63 4.19 1.57
N ALA A 104 -8.41 3.19 1.17
CA ALA A 104 -8.18 2.47 -0.08
C ALA A 104 -8.23 3.38 -1.31
N GLU A 105 -9.14 4.36 -1.32
CA GLU A 105 -9.24 5.37 -2.38
C GLU A 105 -7.99 6.25 -2.42
N ILE A 106 -7.54 6.78 -1.27
CA ILE A 106 -6.28 7.53 -1.15
C ILE A 106 -5.10 6.71 -1.70
N LEU A 107 -4.98 5.43 -1.31
CA LEU A 107 -3.90 4.56 -1.79
C LEU A 107 -3.99 4.30 -3.29
N ARG A 108 -5.19 4.04 -3.85
CA ARG A 108 -5.37 3.81 -5.29
C ARG A 108 -5.01 5.04 -6.12
N THR A 109 -5.40 6.22 -5.67
CA THR A 109 -5.13 7.48 -6.36
C THR A 109 -3.63 7.80 -6.32
N TYR A 110 -2.99 7.58 -5.17
CA TYR A 110 -1.53 7.60 -5.04
C TYR A 110 -0.83 6.61 -5.99
N GLN A 111 -1.26 5.34 -6.01
CA GLN A 111 -0.66 4.31 -6.87
C GLN A 111 -0.77 4.68 -8.34
N SER A 112 -1.94 5.17 -8.76
CA SER A 112 -2.19 5.61 -10.13
C SER A 112 -1.24 6.73 -10.52
N LEU A 113 -1.06 7.73 -9.64
CA LEU A 113 -0.13 8.84 -9.89
C LEU A 113 1.33 8.38 -9.94
N SER A 114 1.77 7.51 -9.03
CA SER A 114 3.12 6.94 -9.06
C SER A 114 3.37 6.12 -10.35
N ASP A 115 2.41 5.30 -10.77
CA ASP A 115 2.52 4.52 -12.00
C ASP A 115 2.58 5.42 -13.24
N LEU A 116 1.86 6.55 -13.24
CA LEU A 116 1.94 7.55 -14.30
C LEU A 116 3.31 8.25 -14.36
N LEU A 117 3.90 8.61 -13.21
CA LEU A 117 5.24 9.17 -13.16
C LEU A 117 6.27 8.18 -13.75
N LEU A 118 6.19 6.91 -13.37
CA LEU A 118 7.07 5.86 -13.92
C LEU A 118 6.82 5.58 -15.40
N LEU A 119 5.57 5.66 -15.87
CA LEU A 119 5.23 5.56 -17.28
C LEU A 119 5.91 6.68 -18.09
N HIS A 120 5.80 7.92 -17.62
CA HIS A 120 6.42 9.07 -18.27
C HIS A 120 7.95 9.01 -18.21
N ALA A 121 8.51 8.53 -17.09
CA ALA A 121 9.96 8.32 -16.96
C ALA A 121 10.46 7.30 -17.98
N ARG A 122 9.76 6.17 -18.17
CA ARG A 122 10.11 5.19 -19.22
C ARG A 122 10.02 5.78 -20.64
N ARG A 123 9.05 6.67 -20.90
CA ARG A 123 8.95 7.38 -22.19
C ARG A 123 10.12 8.35 -22.38
N ALA A 124 10.53 9.06 -21.34
CA ALA A 124 11.70 9.93 -21.37
C ALA A 124 12.99 9.14 -21.61
N ALA A 125 13.16 8.01 -20.92
CA ALA A 125 14.30 7.10 -21.11
C ALA A 125 14.44 6.64 -22.58
N ARG A 126 13.32 6.28 -23.23
CA ARG A 126 13.31 5.88 -24.65
C ARG A 126 13.71 7.01 -25.61
N ARG A 127 13.58 8.27 -25.19
CA ARG A 127 14.02 9.45 -25.95
C ARG A 127 15.44 9.90 -25.58
N GLY A 128 16.10 9.21 -24.65
CA GLY A 128 17.42 9.62 -24.15
C GLY A 128 17.39 10.82 -23.19
N ASP A 129 16.21 11.25 -22.73
CA ASP A 129 16.06 12.38 -21.82
C ASP A 129 16.25 11.94 -20.36
N LEU A 130 17.52 11.80 -19.95
CA LEU A 130 17.92 11.27 -18.64
C LEU A 130 17.57 12.22 -17.48
N ASP A 131 17.56 13.53 -17.73
CA ASP A 131 17.19 14.53 -16.72
C ASP A 131 15.71 14.41 -16.37
N ALA A 132 14.84 14.22 -17.37
CA ALA A 132 13.43 13.94 -17.11
C ALA A 132 13.22 12.59 -16.39
N VAL A 133 14.01 11.55 -16.71
CA VAL A 133 13.97 10.27 -15.98
C VAL A 133 14.28 10.48 -14.51
N ALA A 134 15.38 11.15 -14.19
CA ALA A 134 15.77 11.45 -12.82
C ALA A 134 14.70 12.29 -12.09
N SER A 135 14.20 13.34 -12.74
CA SER A 135 13.18 14.23 -12.20
C SER A 135 11.85 13.53 -11.87
N LEU A 136 11.39 12.62 -12.74
CA LEU A 136 10.14 11.88 -12.58
C LEU A 136 10.26 10.73 -11.57
N THR A 137 11.37 9.99 -11.61
CA THR A 137 11.64 8.91 -10.64
C THR A 137 11.84 9.47 -9.23
N ARG A 138 12.49 10.62 -9.08
CA ARG A 138 12.61 11.35 -7.80
C ARG A 138 11.24 11.62 -7.18
N ARG A 139 10.30 12.17 -7.96
CA ARG A 139 8.93 12.41 -7.50
C ARG A 139 8.18 11.13 -7.16
N SER A 140 8.38 10.06 -7.93
CA SER A 140 7.81 8.75 -7.61
C SER A 140 8.36 8.19 -6.29
N LEU A 141 9.64 8.41 -5.99
CA LEU A 141 10.25 8.03 -4.70
C LEU A 141 9.65 8.85 -3.54
N GLU A 142 9.58 10.17 -3.68
CA GLU A 142 9.07 11.08 -2.64
C GLU A 142 7.58 10.86 -2.37
N ILE A 143 6.75 10.75 -3.41
CA ILE A 143 5.32 10.51 -3.23
C ILE A 143 5.06 9.16 -2.55
N SER A 144 5.95 8.18 -2.77
CA SER A 144 5.87 6.87 -2.12
C SER A 144 6.15 6.90 -0.63
N GLU A 145 6.90 7.88 -0.11
CA GLU A 145 7.14 8.00 1.33
C GLU A 145 5.88 8.48 2.09
N ILE A 146 4.96 9.20 1.43
CA ILE A 146 3.79 9.85 2.06
C ILE A 146 2.89 8.86 2.81
N LEU A 147 2.70 7.66 2.26
CA LEU A 147 1.81 6.64 2.84
C LEU A 147 2.55 5.42 3.40
N LYS A 148 3.85 5.30 3.13
CA LYS A 148 4.65 4.10 3.43
C LYS A 148 4.55 3.64 4.88
N TYR A 149 4.44 4.58 5.83
CA TYR A 149 4.44 4.26 7.26
C TYR A 149 3.05 4.27 7.90
N SER A 150 2.00 4.31 7.07
CA SER A 150 0.60 4.27 7.52
C SER A 150 0.22 2.90 8.08
N ASP A 151 0.50 1.83 7.34
CA ASP A 151 0.37 0.45 7.82
C ASP A 151 1.30 -0.51 7.06
N VAL A 152 1.32 -1.79 7.46
CA VAL A 152 2.19 -2.82 6.88
C VAL A 152 1.90 -3.05 5.39
N GLY A 153 0.62 -2.95 4.97
CA GLY A 153 0.23 -3.10 3.58
C GLY A 153 0.74 -1.95 2.71
N ALA A 154 0.56 -0.71 3.17
CA ALA A 154 1.11 0.47 2.51
C ALA A 154 2.63 0.42 2.46
N ALA A 155 3.30 -0.02 3.52
CA ALA A 155 4.75 -0.17 3.55
C ALA A 155 5.23 -1.11 2.42
N GLY A 156 4.65 -2.31 2.31
CA GLY A 156 5.01 -3.25 1.24
C GLY A 156 4.76 -2.70 -0.16
N VAL A 157 3.60 -2.08 -0.39
CA VAL A 157 3.24 -1.49 -1.68
C VAL A 157 4.17 -0.34 -2.06
N CYS A 158 4.41 0.59 -1.12
CA CYS A 158 5.23 1.78 -1.36
C CYS A 158 6.70 1.39 -1.57
N SER A 159 7.27 0.49 -0.76
CA SER A 159 8.64 0.00 -0.96
C SER A 159 8.80 -0.71 -2.31
N LEU A 160 7.78 -1.45 -2.78
CA LEU A 160 7.79 -2.05 -4.12
C LEU A 160 7.80 -0.99 -5.23
N GLN A 161 7.01 0.08 -5.11
CA GLN A 161 6.99 1.16 -6.10
C GLN A 161 8.31 1.94 -6.12
N GLN A 162 8.87 2.24 -4.94
CA GLN A 162 10.20 2.84 -4.84
C GLN A 162 11.26 1.96 -5.49
N ARG A 163 11.21 0.64 -5.28
CA ARG A 163 12.14 -0.29 -5.94
C ARG A 163 12.02 -0.24 -7.47
N ARG A 164 10.80 -0.09 -8.02
CA ARG A 164 10.60 0.06 -9.47
C ARG A 164 11.19 1.38 -9.98
N ALA A 165 11.05 2.47 -9.22
CA ALA A 165 11.65 3.76 -9.54
C ALA A 165 13.19 3.68 -9.53
N VAL A 166 13.78 3.11 -8.49
CA VAL A 166 15.24 2.91 -8.37
C VAL A 166 15.77 2.06 -9.52
N ARG A 167 15.12 0.93 -9.86
CA ARG A 167 15.55 0.09 -10.98
C ARG A 167 15.49 0.80 -12.33
N LEU A 168 14.50 1.66 -12.54
CA LEU A 168 14.44 2.45 -13.76
C LEU A 168 15.60 3.46 -13.80
N LEU A 169 15.90 4.11 -12.68
CA LEU A 169 17.02 5.03 -12.55
C LEU A 169 18.37 4.32 -12.77
N GLU A 170 18.55 3.11 -12.22
CA GLU A 170 19.75 2.27 -12.43
C GLU A 170 19.98 1.95 -13.92
N GLY A 171 18.92 1.74 -14.69
CA GLY A 171 19.02 1.48 -16.14
C GLY A 171 19.22 2.74 -16.99
N CYS A 172 19.18 3.93 -16.38
CA CYS A 172 19.20 5.21 -17.08
C CYS A 172 20.15 6.20 -16.40
N LEU A 173 21.30 5.71 -15.90
CA LEU A 173 22.25 6.56 -15.19
C LEU A 173 22.77 7.70 -16.09
N PRO A 174 22.88 8.93 -15.57
CA PRO A 174 23.48 10.01 -16.33
C PRO A 174 24.94 9.68 -16.68
N GLY A 175 25.34 10.05 -17.90
CA GLY A 175 26.72 9.88 -18.36
C GLY A 175 27.67 10.94 -17.82
N ASN A 176 27.17 12.15 -17.53
CA ASN A 176 28.00 13.24 -17.02
C ASN A 176 28.25 13.10 -15.50
N ALA A 177 29.48 13.40 -15.06
CA ALA A 177 29.90 13.20 -13.68
C ALA A 177 29.11 14.07 -12.68
N THR A 178 28.79 15.31 -13.04
CA THR A 178 28.07 16.25 -12.18
C THR A 178 26.66 15.76 -11.84
N ALA A 179 25.89 15.32 -12.82
CA ALA A 179 24.55 14.78 -12.61
C ALA A 179 24.57 13.46 -11.84
N ARG A 180 25.59 12.60 -12.06
CA ARG A 180 25.80 11.40 -11.25
C ARG A 180 26.03 11.75 -9.78
N SER A 181 26.91 12.72 -9.51
CA SER A 181 27.22 13.19 -8.16
C SER A 181 26.00 13.81 -7.47
N ASN A 182 25.26 14.67 -8.18
CA ASN A 182 24.03 15.27 -7.66
C ASN A 182 22.97 14.20 -7.33
N LEU A 183 22.81 13.21 -8.22
CA LEU A 183 21.88 12.10 -8.02
C LEU A 183 22.29 11.21 -6.85
N ALA A 184 23.59 10.90 -6.71
CA ALA A 184 24.12 10.15 -5.58
C ALA A 184 23.86 10.86 -4.26
N THR A 185 24.16 12.16 -4.22
CA THR A 185 23.95 13.00 -3.04
C THR A 185 22.49 13.03 -2.65
N TRP A 186 21.58 13.24 -3.60
CA TRP A 186 20.15 13.24 -3.34
C TRP A 186 19.64 11.86 -2.89
N LEU A 187 20.11 10.76 -3.48
CA LEU A 187 19.70 9.41 -3.07
C LEU A 187 20.19 9.06 -1.67
N ALA A 188 21.42 9.45 -1.30
CA ALA A 188 21.97 9.26 0.03
C ALA A 188 21.16 10.07 1.07
N ASP A 189 20.81 11.31 0.75
CA ASP A 189 19.93 12.14 1.58
C ASP A 189 18.52 11.54 1.70
N PHE A 190 17.92 11.11 0.59
CA PHE A 190 16.63 10.44 0.59
C PHE A 190 16.63 9.18 1.46
N GLN A 191 17.72 8.42 1.43
CA GLN A 191 17.89 7.22 2.25
C GLN A 191 18.04 7.54 3.74
N SER A 192 18.77 8.60 4.10
CA SER A 192 18.94 8.99 5.51
C SER A 192 17.63 9.44 6.16
N HIS A 193 16.68 9.94 5.37
CA HIS A 193 15.35 10.33 5.81
C HIS A 193 14.35 9.17 5.90
N GLN A 194 14.70 7.95 5.45
CA GLN A 194 13.79 6.80 5.59
C GLN A 194 13.65 6.37 7.05
N ARG A 195 12.41 6.23 7.51
CA ARG A 195 12.10 5.76 8.85
C ARG A 195 12.20 4.24 8.92
N PRO A 196 12.56 3.66 10.08
CA PRO A 196 12.47 2.21 10.25
C PRO A 196 11.01 1.74 10.11
N ILE A 197 10.81 0.57 9.52
CA ILE A 197 9.48 -0.05 9.37
C ILE A 197 8.98 -0.71 10.67
N GLU A 198 9.89 -0.98 11.61
CA GLU A 198 9.60 -1.67 12.87
C GLU A 198 8.42 -1.08 13.67
N PRO A 199 8.29 0.25 13.84
CA PRO A 199 7.14 0.83 14.55
C PRO A 199 5.79 0.52 13.89
N VAL A 200 5.77 0.39 12.56
CA VAL A 200 4.56 0.03 11.80
C VAL A 200 4.17 -1.43 12.06
N ILE A 201 5.16 -2.33 12.12
CA ILE A 201 4.97 -3.75 12.39
C ILE A 201 4.49 -3.96 13.83
N LEU A 202 5.15 -3.33 14.80
CA LEU A 202 4.78 -3.42 16.21
C LEU A 202 3.36 -2.92 16.46
N ARG A 203 2.99 -1.77 15.87
CA ARG A 203 1.62 -1.24 15.95
C ARG A 203 0.60 -2.19 15.35
N ALA A 204 0.87 -2.74 14.16
CA ALA A 204 -0.05 -3.67 13.53
C ALA A 204 -0.22 -4.97 14.33
N ARG A 205 0.86 -5.48 14.95
CA ARG A 205 0.82 -6.61 15.89
C ARG A 205 -0.01 -6.28 17.14
N PHE A 206 0.18 -5.10 17.71
CA PHE A 206 -0.58 -4.65 18.88
C PHE A 206 -2.08 -4.59 18.58
N LEU A 207 -2.46 -4.00 17.45
CA LEU A 207 -3.86 -3.93 17.01
C LEU A 207 -4.46 -5.31 16.81
N ALA A 208 -3.74 -6.23 16.18
CA ALA A 208 -4.19 -7.61 15.99
C ALA A 208 -4.49 -8.32 17.32
N LEU A 209 -3.58 -8.21 18.30
CA LEU A 209 -3.77 -8.80 19.62
C LEU A 209 -4.90 -8.15 20.41
N ARG A 210 -5.07 -6.83 20.29
CA ARG A 210 -6.14 -6.09 20.97
C ARG A 210 -7.50 -6.50 20.45
N ASP A 211 -7.67 -6.55 19.14
CA ASP A 211 -8.94 -6.89 18.50
C ASP A 211 -9.31 -8.36 18.79
N GLU A 212 -8.34 -9.28 18.74
CA GLU A 212 -8.50 -10.69 19.14
C GLU A 212 -8.98 -10.83 20.60
N ARG A 213 -8.41 -10.03 21.52
CA ARG A 213 -8.84 -10.04 22.92
C ARG A 213 -10.28 -9.52 23.07
N GLN A 214 -10.66 -8.47 22.34
CA GLN A 214 -12.01 -7.92 22.39
C GLN A 214 -13.06 -8.91 21.86
N GLU A 215 -12.78 -9.59 20.75
CA GLU A 215 -13.67 -10.61 20.19
C GLU A 215 -13.93 -11.75 21.18
N ARG A 216 -12.89 -12.22 21.89
CA ARG A 216 -13.06 -13.27 22.90
C ARG A 216 -13.92 -12.83 24.07
N VAL A 217 -13.76 -11.61 24.55
CA VAL A 217 -14.59 -11.08 25.64
C VAL A 217 -16.05 -11.00 25.18
N ILE A 218 -16.31 -10.51 23.96
CA ILE A 218 -17.65 -10.46 23.39
C ILE A 218 -18.25 -11.87 23.25
N ALA A 219 -17.48 -12.84 22.75
CA ALA A 219 -17.92 -14.22 22.61
C ALA A 219 -18.22 -14.89 23.95
N ALA A 220 -17.36 -14.68 24.96
CA ALA A 220 -17.57 -15.19 26.31
C ALA A 220 -18.86 -14.61 26.93
N LEU A 221 -19.07 -13.30 26.81
CA LEU A 221 -20.29 -12.63 27.26
C LEU A 221 -21.53 -13.19 26.56
N ALA A 222 -21.48 -13.35 25.24
CA ALA A 222 -22.59 -13.93 24.45
C ALA A 222 -22.91 -15.38 24.88
N SER A 223 -21.89 -16.19 25.18
CA SER A 223 -22.07 -17.58 25.62
C SER A 223 -22.60 -17.71 27.06
N SER A 224 -22.38 -16.70 27.89
CA SER A 224 -22.78 -16.71 29.31
C SER A 224 -24.28 -16.47 29.55
N GLY A 225 -25.04 -16.06 28.54
CA GLY A 225 -26.48 -15.83 28.64
C GLY A 225 -26.91 -14.71 29.60
N GLN A 226 -25.98 -13.96 30.20
CA GLN A 226 -26.31 -12.83 31.06
C GLN A 226 -26.70 -11.61 30.21
N PRO A 227 -27.85 -10.97 30.48
CA PRO A 227 -28.22 -9.72 29.83
C PRO A 227 -27.19 -8.64 30.16
N THR A 228 -26.69 -7.96 29.13
CA THR A 228 -25.65 -6.91 29.17
C THR A 228 -26.14 -5.59 29.79
N SER A 229 -27.04 -5.64 30.78
CA SER A 229 -27.62 -4.44 31.39
C SER A 229 -26.76 -3.80 32.47
N ASP A 230 -25.72 -4.46 32.99
CA ASP A 230 -24.79 -3.84 33.94
C ASP A 230 -23.33 -3.98 33.49
N THR A 231 -22.74 -2.84 33.14
CA THR A 231 -21.37 -2.69 32.64
C THR A 231 -20.36 -2.74 33.78
N GLY A 232 -20.21 -3.93 34.39
CA GLY A 232 -19.05 -4.27 35.18
C GLY A 232 -17.97 -4.88 34.27
N TYR A 233 -16.80 -4.26 34.18
CA TYR A 233 -15.63 -4.79 33.47
C TYR A 233 -15.17 -6.11 34.13
N VAL A 234 -15.81 -7.23 33.79
CA VAL A 234 -15.38 -8.56 34.26
C VAL A 234 -14.15 -8.95 33.45
N ALA A 235 -12.99 -8.89 34.10
CA ALA A 235 -11.75 -9.44 33.60
C ALA A 235 -11.80 -10.97 33.63
N GLN A 236 -12.51 -11.58 32.67
CA GLN A 236 -12.43 -13.02 32.44
C GLN A 236 -11.21 -13.33 31.55
N THR A 237 -10.26 -14.05 32.11
CA THR A 237 -9.18 -14.73 31.39
C THR A 237 -9.77 -15.88 30.57
N VAL A 238 -10.17 -15.61 29.33
CA VAL A 238 -10.60 -16.64 28.37
C VAL A 238 -9.37 -17.46 27.97
N ALA A 239 -9.40 -18.76 28.25
CA ALA A 239 -8.37 -19.72 27.85
C ALA A 239 -8.30 -19.84 26.31
N TRP A 240 -7.09 -19.94 25.78
CA TRP A 240 -6.78 -19.92 24.35
C TRP A 240 -6.98 -21.30 23.70
N ASP A 241 -7.83 -21.42 22.67
CA ASP A 241 -8.11 -22.68 21.95
C ASP A 241 -7.58 -22.74 20.51
N GLY A 242 -6.97 -21.66 19.99
CA GLY A 242 -6.04 -21.67 18.85
C GLY A 242 -6.57 -21.99 17.45
N THR A 243 -7.86 -22.31 17.24
CA THR A 243 -8.31 -22.90 15.95
C THR A 243 -8.89 -21.93 14.91
N GLY A 244 -9.56 -20.84 15.31
CA GLY A 244 -10.09 -19.81 14.37
C GLY A 244 -9.10 -18.71 13.98
N THR A 245 -8.05 -18.54 14.77
CA THR A 245 -7.04 -17.46 14.71
C THR A 245 -6.00 -17.62 13.60
N ASP A 246 -5.97 -18.76 12.93
CA ASP A 246 -4.85 -19.14 12.07
C ASP A 246 -4.84 -18.36 10.74
N GLN A 247 -6.00 -18.06 10.14
CA GLN A 247 -6.04 -17.43 8.82
C GLN A 247 -5.73 -15.92 8.82
N ALA A 248 -6.30 -15.16 9.75
CA ALA A 248 -6.01 -13.72 9.87
C ALA A 248 -4.53 -13.49 10.27
N MET A 249 -4.01 -14.30 11.20
CA MET A 249 -2.60 -14.27 11.59
C MET A 249 -1.69 -14.67 10.44
N LYS A 250 -2.03 -15.70 9.65
CA LYS A 250 -1.30 -16.06 8.42
C LYS A 250 -1.24 -14.90 7.43
N VAL A 251 -2.36 -14.24 7.15
CA VAL A 251 -2.41 -13.08 6.24
C VAL A 251 -1.55 -11.93 6.78
N PHE A 252 -1.61 -11.65 8.08
CA PHE A 252 -0.78 -10.65 8.74
C PHE A 252 0.72 -10.97 8.59
N VAL A 253 1.13 -12.19 8.94
CA VAL A 253 2.53 -12.64 8.83
C VAL A 253 3.03 -12.53 7.39
N VAL A 254 2.23 -12.91 6.40
CA VAL A 254 2.58 -12.76 4.98
C VAL A 254 2.79 -11.28 4.63
N ARG A 255 1.90 -10.38 5.05
CA ARG A 255 2.05 -8.94 4.79
C ARG A 255 3.31 -8.36 5.44
N VAL A 256 3.60 -8.72 6.69
CA VAL A 256 4.82 -8.30 7.40
C VAL A 256 6.06 -8.78 6.65
N ARG A 257 6.12 -10.06 6.27
CA ARG A 257 7.23 -10.62 5.49
C ARG A 257 7.43 -9.90 4.17
N VAL A 258 6.34 -9.63 3.45
CA VAL A 258 6.39 -8.88 2.17
C VAL A 258 6.91 -7.46 2.40
N ALA A 259 6.47 -6.78 3.45
CA ALA A 259 6.90 -5.43 3.76
C ALA A 259 8.38 -5.36 4.12
N ILE A 260 8.85 -6.23 5.02
CA ILE A 260 10.28 -6.36 5.38
C ILE A 260 11.11 -6.68 4.14
N ALA A 261 10.76 -7.73 3.39
CA ALA A 261 11.51 -8.14 2.21
C ALA A 261 11.56 -7.06 1.12
N SER A 262 10.48 -6.28 0.97
CA SER A 262 10.43 -5.17 0.02
C SER A 262 11.31 -4.00 0.46
N GLN A 263 11.31 -3.68 1.76
CA GLN A 263 12.16 -2.63 2.34
C GLN A 263 13.64 -3.01 2.27
N ASP A 264 14.00 -4.24 2.64
CA ASP A 264 15.39 -4.72 2.55
C ASP A 264 15.88 -4.74 1.11
N ALA A 265 15.04 -5.19 0.16
CA ALA A 265 15.38 -5.15 -1.25
C ALA A 265 15.56 -3.71 -1.75
N LEU A 266 14.71 -2.76 -1.32
CA LEU A 266 14.86 -1.35 -1.64
C LEU A 266 16.18 -0.79 -1.11
N HIS A 267 16.52 -1.02 0.16
CA HIS A 267 17.77 -0.55 0.76
C HIS A 267 18.99 -1.09 0.01
N ARG A 268 19.01 -2.39 -0.34
CA ARG A 268 20.09 -2.96 -1.14
C ARG A 268 20.24 -2.30 -2.51
N HIS A 269 19.12 -2.04 -3.20
CA HIS A 269 19.13 -1.36 -4.49
C HIS A 269 19.62 0.10 -4.37
N LEU A 270 19.16 0.84 -3.36
CA LEU A 270 19.63 2.20 -3.09
C LEU A 270 21.13 2.23 -2.82
N ASN A 271 21.63 1.39 -1.90
CA ASN A 271 23.06 1.30 -1.60
C ASN A 271 23.89 0.95 -2.84
N GLY A 272 23.45 -0.04 -3.62
CA GLY A 272 24.14 -0.45 -4.85
C GLY A 272 24.11 0.61 -5.95
N LEU A 273 23.03 1.39 -6.04
CA LEU A 273 22.94 2.52 -6.96
C LEU A 273 23.84 3.68 -6.54
N VAL A 274 23.82 4.07 -5.25
CA VAL A 274 24.69 5.13 -4.71
C VAL A 274 26.15 4.77 -4.94
N ALA A 275 26.56 3.55 -4.60
CA ALA A 275 27.93 3.07 -4.82
C ALA A 275 28.36 3.20 -6.29
N ARG A 276 27.50 2.76 -7.24
CA ARG A 276 27.78 2.88 -8.69
C ARG A 276 27.87 4.31 -9.17
N LEU A 277 27.05 5.22 -8.62
CA LEU A 277 27.10 6.63 -8.98
C LEU A 277 28.36 7.33 -8.46
N THR A 278 28.89 6.89 -7.32
CA THR A 278 30.12 7.42 -6.72
C THR A 278 31.41 6.82 -7.27
N SER A 279 31.36 5.64 -7.89
CA SER A 279 32.53 5.04 -8.52
C SER A 279 33.04 5.91 -9.69
N PRO A 280 34.37 6.02 -9.88
CA PRO A 280 34.94 6.70 -11.02
C PRO A 280 34.40 6.07 -12.31
N VAL A 281 34.08 6.92 -13.30
CA VAL A 281 33.68 6.44 -14.63
C VAL A 281 34.92 5.82 -15.26
N GLU A 282 34.99 4.49 -15.29
CA GLU A 282 36.00 3.79 -16.09
C GLU A 282 35.83 4.26 -17.54
N LYS A 283 36.89 4.85 -18.10
CA LYS A 283 36.92 5.20 -19.52
C LYS A 283 36.85 3.88 -20.28
N SER A 284 35.70 3.59 -20.88
CA SER A 284 35.60 2.56 -21.91
C SER A 284 36.38 3.09 -23.10
N ASP A 285 37.59 2.55 -23.30
CA ASP A 285 38.34 2.67 -24.56
C ASP A 285 37.58 2.01 -25.72
#